data_AF-A0A1H6RS73-F1
#
_entry.id   AF-A0A1H6RS73-F1
#
_cell.length_a   1.000
_cell.length_b   1.000
_cell.length_c   1.000
_cell.angle_alpha   90.00
_cell.angle_beta   90.00
_cell.angle_gamma   90.00
#
_symmetry.space_group_name_H-M   'P 1'
#
loop_
_entity.id
_entity.type
_entity.pdbx_description
1 polymer ?
#
loop_
_entity_poly.entity_id
_entity_poly.type
_entity_poly.pdbx_seq_one_letter_code
_entity_poly.pdbx_strand_id
1 'polypeptide(L)'
;MTNLIDVPSEEGEVCDYDLNNLALYAALMDAADAGLSWQESARQILRLDEYDIISFDLYERHLQRARWIVGKGLQSALIAFSKKT
;
A
#
# COMPACT_ATOMS: atom_id res chain seq x y z
N MET A 1 -5.16 -2.12 14.13
CA MET A 1 -5.34 -2.75 12.81
C MET A 1 -6.06 -1.73 11.95
N THR A 2 -5.40 -1.21 10.92
CA THR A 2 -6.03 -0.28 9.98
C THR A 2 -6.88 -1.09 9.00
N ASN A 3 -8.09 -0.62 8.69
CA ASN A 3 -9.00 -1.29 7.77
C ASN A 3 -8.47 -1.15 6.33
N LEU A 4 -8.29 -2.26 5.62
CA LEU A 4 -7.73 -2.27 4.25
C LEU A 4 -8.63 -1.51 3.25
N ILE A 5 -9.92 -1.33 3.56
CA ILE A 5 -10.84 -0.59 2.70
C ILE A 5 -10.52 0.93 2.68
N ASP A 6 -9.85 1.44 3.71
CA ASP A 6 -9.59 2.87 3.90
C ASP A 6 -8.30 3.35 3.19
N VAL A 7 -7.79 2.60 2.21
CA VAL A 7 -6.59 3.00 1.46
C VAL A 7 -6.83 4.36 0.76
N PRO A 8 -5.98 5.38 1.01
CA PRO A 8 -6.13 6.69 0.41
C PRO A 8 -6.06 6.65 -1.12
N SER A 9 -6.71 7.60 -1.77
CA SER A 9 -6.58 7.79 -3.21
C SER A 9 -5.14 8.17 -3.60
N GLU A 10 -4.78 7.97 -4.86
CA GLU A 10 -3.46 8.35 -5.40
C GLU A 10 -3.20 9.86 -5.39
N GLU A 11 -4.18 10.72 -5.13
CA GLU A 11 -4.03 12.18 -5.15
C GLU A 11 -4.13 12.81 -3.74
N GLY A 12 -4.42 11.99 -2.72
CA GLY A 12 -4.54 12.45 -1.34
C GLY A 12 -3.19 12.75 -0.70
N GLU A 13 -3.18 13.67 0.26
CA GLU A 13 -2.02 13.96 1.11
C GLU A 13 -1.55 12.69 1.84
N VAL A 14 -0.27 12.65 2.22
CA VAL A 14 0.24 11.59 3.09
C VAL A 14 -0.46 11.69 4.44
N CYS A 15 -1.02 10.58 4.91
CA CYS A 15 -1.72 10.54 6.20
C CYS A 15 -1.18 9.44 7.12
N ASP A 16 -1.73 9.35 8.33
CA ASP A 16 -1.32 8.34 9.30
C ASP A 16 -1.52 6.91 8.80
N TYR A 17 -2.46 6.68 7.88
CA TYR A 17 -2.63 5.40 7.20
C TYR A 17 -1.32 4.99 6.52
N ASP A 18 -0.73 5.87 5.71
CA ASP A 18 0.48 5.56 4.94
C ASP A 18 1.66 5.29 5.86
N LEU A 19 1.83 6.12 6.90
CA LEU A 19 2.92 5.98 7.87
C LEU A 19 2.86 4.63 8.60
N ASN A 20 1.65 4.16 8.92
CA ASN A 20 1.45 2.87 9.58
C ASN A 20 1.59 1.68 8.62
N ASN A 21 1.59 1.90 7.31
CA ASN A 21 1.60 0.86 6.28
C ASN A 21 2.86 0.87 5.39
N LEU A 22 3.91 1.62 5.75
CA LEU A 22 5.15 1.69 4.94
C LEU A 22 5.78 0.32 4.66
N ALA A 23 5.81 -0.57 5.65
CA ALA A 23 6.32 -1.93 5.48
C ALA A 23 5.46 -2.77 4.53
N LEU A 24 4.14 -2.59 4.57
CA LEU A 24 3.19 -3.25 3.66
C LEU A 24 3.42 -2.78 2.22
N TYR A 25 3.60 -1.46 2.02
CA TYR A 25 3.90 -0.88 0.71
C TYR A 25 5.21 -1.41 0.13
N ALA A 26 6.28 -1.47 0.94
CA ALA A 26 7.55 -2.04 0.53
C ALA A 26 7.38 -3.51 0.06
N ALA A 27 6.71 -4.34 0.86
CA ALA A 27 6.47 -5.74 0.51
C ALA A 27 5.67 -5.92 -0.79
N LEU A 28 4.65 -5.07 -1.04
CA LEU A 28 3.87 -5.09 -2.28
C LEU A 28 4.72 -4.73 -3.50
N MET A 29 5.58 -3.72 -3.38
CA MET A 29 6.47 -3.33 -4.48
C MET A 29 7.51 -4.42 -4.77
N ASP A 30 8.13 -4.98 -3.73
CA ASP A 30 9.09 -6.10 -3.89
C ASP A 30 8.44 -7.30 -4.59
N ALA A 31 7.20 -7.65 -4.20
CA ALA A 31 6.46 -8.73 -4.84
C ALA A 31 6.12 -8.43 -6.31
N ALA A 32 5.70 -7.20 -6.61
CA ALA A 32 5.41 -6.79 -7.98
C ALA A 32 6.68 -6.79 -8.86
N ASP A 33 7.81 -6.31 -8.34
CA ASP A 33 9.09 -6.28 -9.05
C ASP A 33 9.68 -7.69 -9.24
N ALA A 34 9.42 -8.61 -8.31
CA ALA A 34 9.74 -10.03 -8.44
C ALA A 34 8.76 -10.80 -9.35
N GLY A 35 7.72 -10.14 -9.89
CA GLY A 35 6.75 -10.75 -10.80
C GLY A 35 5.78 -11.74 -10.16
N LEU A 36 5.53 -11.62 -8.84
CA LEU A 36 4.50 -12.42 -8.17
C LEU A 36 3.11 -12.09 -8.74
N SER A 37 2.22 -13.08 -8.72
CA SER A 37 0.83 -12.87 -9.12
C SER A 37 0.09 -12.01 -8.10
N TRP A 38 -0.91 -11.27 -8.57
CA TRP A 38 -1.75 -10.45 -7.69
C TRP A 38 -2.45 -11.30 -6.63
N GLN A 39 -2.85 -12.54 -6.95
CA GLN A 39 -3.47 -13.46 -5.99
C GLN A 39 -2.52 -13.77 -4.84
N GLU A 40 -1.28 -14.12 -5.19
CA GLU A 40 -0.28 -14.47 -4.18
C GLU A 40 0.07 -13.27 -3.30
N SER A 41 0.22 -12.08 -3.88
CA SER A 41 0.40 -10.84 -3.12
C SER A 41 -0.81 -10.50 -2.24
N ALA A 42 -2.03 -10.65 -2.74
CA ALA A 42 -3.26 -10.40 -1.99
C ALA A 42 -3.35 -11.33 -0.77
N ARG A 43 -3.09 -12.63 -0.94
CA ARG A 43 -3.13 -13.63 0.12
C ARG A 43 -1.97 -13.49 1.11
N GLN A 44 -0.74 -13.33 0.62
CA GLN A 44 0.46 -13.32 1.47
C GLN A 44 0.71 -12.00 2.16
N ILE A 45 0.47 -10.87 1.49
CA ILE A 45 0.87 -9.55 1.95
C ILE A 45 -0.34 -8.82 2.56
N LEU A 46 -1.44 -8.75 1.82
CA LEU A 46 -2.66 -8.06 2.26
C LEU A 46 -3.57 -8.94 3.14
N ARG A 47 -3.30 -10.24 3.22
CA ARG A 47 -4.13 -11.22 3.96
C ARG A 47 -5.59 -11.24 3.49
N LEU A 48 -5.81 -10.99 2.20
CA LEU A 48 -7.11 -11.05 1.55
C LEU A 48 -7.41 -12.47 1.06
N ASP A 49 -8.70 -12.77 0.90
CA ASP A 49 -9.14 -13.96 0.17
C ASP A 49 -9.05 -13.70 -1.34
N GLU A 50 -8.15 -14.37 -2.03
CA GLU A 50 -7.93 -14.20 -3.48
C GLU A 50 -9.13 -14.58 -4.36
N TYR A 51 -10.13 -15.28 -3.80
CA TYR A 51 -11.38 -15.62 -4.49
C TYR A 51 -12.50 -14.59 -4.26
N ASP A 52 -12.33 -13.65 -3.35
CA ASP A 52 -13.29 -12.56 -3.14
C ASP A 52 -13.22 -11.56 -4.31
N ILE A 53 -14.40 -11.12 -4.76
CA ILE A 53 -14.56 -10.22 -5.91
C ILE A 53 -13.91 -8.85 -5.67
N ILE A 54 -13.80 -8.41 -4.41
CA ILE A 54 -13.18 -7.12 -4.07
C ILE A 54 -11.66 -7.19 -3.91
N SER A 55 -11.07 -8.39 -3.82
CA SER A 55 -9.65 -8.53 -3.48
C SER A 55 -8.71 -7.99 -4.53
N PHE A 56 -9.08 -8.09 -5.81
CA PHE A 56 -8.30 -7.51 -6.90
C PHE A 56 -8.27 -5.98 -6.82
N ASP A 57 -9.42 -5.34 -6.58
CA ASP A 57 -9.51 -3.88 -6.43
C ASP A 57 -8.70 -3.38 -5.23
N LEU A 58 -8.83 -4.06 -4.09
CA LEU A 58 -8.04 -3.73 -2.91
C LEU A 58 -6.54 -3.90 -3.18
N TYR A 59 -6.12 -4.98 -3.83
CA TYR A 59 -4.73 -5.18 -4.22
C TYR A 59 -4.23 -4.03 -5.10
N GLU A 60 -4.95 -3.68 -6.17
CA GLU A 60 -4.56 -2.60 -7.07
C GLU A 60 -4.44 -1.27 -6.34
N ARG A 61 -5.43 -0.89 -5.53
CA ARG A 61 -5.42 0.38 -4.80
C ARG A 61 -4.23 0.50 -3.84
N HIS A 62 -3.87 -0.59 -3.15
CA HIS A 62 -2.70 -0.57 -2.26
C HIS A 62 -1.38 -0.50 -3.04
N LEU A 63 -1.26 -1.24 -4.15
CA LEU A 63 -0.06 -1.19 -4.98
C LEU A 63 0.12 0.20 -5.62
N GLN A 64 -0.97 0.78 -6.12
CA GLN A 64 -1.01 2.14 -6.63
C GLN A 64 -0.61 3.16 -5.57
N ARG A 65 -1.18 3.08 -4.37
CA ARG A 65 -0.81 3.96 -3.26
C ARG A 65 0.66 3.79 -2.86
N ALA A 66 1.18 2.56 -2.82
CA ALA A 66 2.59 2.28 -2.57
C ALA A 66 3.50 2.97 -3.61
N ARG A 67 3.19 2.81 -4.91
CA ARG A 67 3.91 3.48 -6.01
C ARG A 67 3.86 5.00 -5.88
N TRP A 68 2.71 5.55 -5.49
CA TRP A 68 2.59 7.00 -5.29
C TRP A 68 3.44 7.50 -4.13
N ILE A 69 3.42 6.80 -2.98
CA ILE A 69 4.19 7.16 -1.78
C ILE A 69 5.70 7.17 -2.07
N VAL A 70 6.21 6.21 -2.84
CA VAL A 70 7.63 6.17 -3.22
C VAL A 70 7.97 7.12 -4.37
N GLY A 71 6.99 7.50 -5.19
CA GLY A 71 7.14 8.50 -6.24
C GLY A 71 6.83 9.91 -5.75
N LYS A 72 5.65 10.41 -6.14
CA LYS A 72 5.23 11.80 -5.89
C LYS A 72 5.08 12.15 -4.41
N GLY A 73 4.71 11.18 -3.57
CA GLY A 73 4.47 11.36 -2.14
C GLY A 73 5.72 11.34 -1.26
N LEU A 74 6.89 10.99 -1.81
CA LEU A 74 8.07 10.62 -1.01
C LEU A 74 8.55 11.75 -0.10
N GLN A 75 8.63 12.97 -0.63
CA GLN A 75 9.05 14.14 0.15
C GLN A 75 8.09 14.39 1.33
N SER A 76 6.77 14.33 1.08
CA SER A 76 5.75 14.50 2.11
C SER A 76 5.83 13.41 3.18
N ALA A 77 6.08 12.15 2.76
CA ALA A 77 6.23 11.03 3.67
C ALA A 77 7.44 11.18 4.59
N LEU A 78 8.60 11.62 4.06
CA LEU A 78 9.80 11.87 4.86
C LEU A 78 9.61 13.01 5.87
N ILE A 79 8.97 14.10 5.46
CA ILE A 79 8.64 15.22 6.36
C ILE A 79 7.68 14.78 7.47
N ALA A 80 6.68 13.97 7.13
CA ALA A 80 5.73 13.45 8.11
C ALA A 80 6.40 12.50 9.10
N PHE A 81 7.29 11.63 8.63
CA PHE A 81 8.05 10.69 9.47
C PHE A 81 8.98 11.43 10.46
N SER A 82 9.70 12.45 9.99
CA SER A 82 10.64 13.20 10.85
C SER A 82 9.95 13.97 11.98
N LYS A 83 8.64 14.28 11.84
CA LYS A 83 7.85 14.97 12.87
C LYS A 83 7.29 14.02 13.94
N LYS A 84 7.29 12.72 13.68
CA LYS A 84 6.70 11.69 14.55
C LYS A 84 7.74 11.03 15.47
N THR A 85 9.01 11.43 15.34
CA THR A 85 10.17 10.96 16.13
C THR A 85 10.57 12.02 17.14
#